data_AF-A0A1N5TL31-F1
#
_entry.id   AF-A0A1N5TL31-F1
#
_cell.length_a   1.000
_cell.length_b   1.000
_cell.length_c   1.000
_cell.angle_alpha   90.00
_cell.angle_beta   90.00
_cell.angle_gamma   90.00
#
_symmetry.space_group_name_H-M   'P 1'
#
loop_
_entity.id
_entity.type
_entity.pdbx_description
1 polymer ?
#
loop_
_entity_poly.entity_id
_entity_poly.type
_entity_poly.pdbx_seq_one_letter_code
_entity_poly.pdbx_strand_id
1 'polypeptide(L)'
;MLNVLFGTTVFVSVASFILALFMTRNFTSTHGKSQLFWSIGLWLFFIDALLEILFAIGAADQVLFDIYLFTVAILVQSLSIGSILLLKKPNYNRTYSIFSVIADVLLAITLVMFPTGNILVGGIVAGVLPLAVIIMSSIISFPAALILIATAIISFRKTSNKKMISIIIGTIIVSVAGSLYIVSFPETLYYAELLGIIFLWSGFFNFNSIIRKKEVKNYAVS
;
A
#
# COMPACT_ATOMS: atom_id res chain seq x y z
N MET A 1 17.05 -15.19 -11.12
CA MET A 1 15.95 -14.87 -10.18
C MET A 1 16.02 -13.42 -9.71
N LEU A 2 17.16 -12.97 -9.16
CA LEU A 2 17.39 -11.57 -8.77
C LEU A 2 17.01 -10.54 -9.84
N ASN A 3 17.43 -10.75 -11.10
CA ASN A 3 17.12 -9.83 -12.20
C ASN A 3 15.61 -9.72 -12.50
N VAL A 4 14.85 -10.80 -12.26
CA VAL A 4 13.38 -10.80 -12.47
C VAL A 4 12.72 -10.00 -11.36
N LEU A 5 13.10 -10.26 -10.10
CA LEU A 5 12.57 -9.53 -8.94
C LEU A 5 12.93 -8.04 -8.99
N PHE A 6 14.16 -7.71 -9.38
CA PHE A 6 14.58 -6.34 -9.62
C PHE A 6 13.72 -5.66 -10.70
N GLY A 7 13.53 -6.33 -11.85
CA GLY A 7 12.67 -5.82 -12.91
C GLY A 7 11.23 -5.60 -12.46
N THR A 8 10.67 -6.49 -11.65
CA THR A 8 9.32 -6.33 -11.08
C THR A 8 9.24 -5.17 -10.11
N THR A 9 10.22 -5.00 -9.22
CA THR A 9 10.25 -3.88 -8.27
C THR A 9 10.38 -2.54 -9.00
N VAL A 10 11.21 -2.44 -10.03
CA VAL A 10 11.30 -1.24 -10.87
C VAL A 10 9.95 -0.91 -11.52
N PHE A 11 9.27 -1.93 -12.05
CA PHE A 11 7.94 -1.74 -12.61
C PHE A 11 6.92 -1.29 -11.55
N VAL A 12 6.89 -1.94 -10.39
CA VAL A 12 6.01 -1.59 -9.27
C VAL A 12 6.26 -0.15 -8.83
N SER A 13 7.53 0.26 -8.68
CA SER A 13 7.93 1.63 -8.32
C SER A 13 7.40 2.66 -9.32
N VAL A 14 7.62 2.44 -10.63
CA VAL A 14 7.11 3.37 -11.66
C VAL A 14 5.57 3.41 -11.66
N ALA A 15 4.93 2.25 -11.55
CA ALA A 15 3.47 2.14 -11.57
C ALA A 15 2.82 2.79 -10.34
N SER A 16 3.39 2.60 -9.15
CA SER A 16 2.91 3.21 -7.90
C SER A 16 3.15 4.71 -7.88
N PHE A 17 4.29 5.19 -8.37
CA PHE A 17 4.57 6.62 -8.53
C PHE A 17 3.52 7.34 -9.39
N ILE A 18 3.25 6.81 -10.58
CA ILE A 18 2.27 7.40 -11.51
C ILE A 18 0.86 7.37 -10.88
N LEU A 19 0.50 6.27 -10.22
CA LEU A 19 -0.81 6.14 -9.57
C LEU A 19 -0.93 7.09 -8.36
N ALA A 20 0.13 7.26 -7.58
CA ALA A 20 0.21 8.20 -6.48
C ALA A 20 0.02 9.64 -6.96
N LEU A 21 0.67 10.04 -8.06
CA LEU A 21 0.46 11.34 -8.69
C LEU A 21 -0.99 11.54 -9.13
N PHE A 22 -1.60 10.52 -9.75
CA PHE A 22 -2.99 10.59 -10.17
C PHE A 22 -3.95 10.76 -8.98
N MET A 23 -3.74 10.01 -7.90
CA MET A 23 -4.54 10.13 -6.66
C MET A 23 -4.30 11.47 -5.95
N THR A 24 -3.05 11.95 -5.89
CA THR A 24 -2.71 13.26 -5.32
C THR A 24 -3.45 14.36 -6.06
N ARG A 25 -3.41 14.34 -7.40
CA ARG A 25 -4.13 15.31 -8.23
C ARG A 25 -5.64 15.22 -8.01
N ASN A 26 -6.20 14.01 -7.94
CA ASN A 26 -7.62 13.83 -7.66
C ASN A 26 -8.02 14.40 -6.28
N PHE A 27 -7.18 14.19 -5.27
CA PHE A 27 -7.36 14.79 -3.94
C PHE A 27 -7.36 16.32 -4.01
N THR A 28 -6.39 16.95 -4.67
CA THR A 28 -6.36 18.42 -4.79
C THR A 28 -7.61 19.01 -5.48
N SER A 29 -8.24 18.24 -6.38
CA SER A 29 -9.45 18.68 -7.08
C SER A 29 -10.73 18.49 -6.27
N THR A 30 -10.78 17.54 -5.34
CA THR A 30 -12.03 17.13 -4.66
C THR A 30 -12.00 17.31 -3.14
N HIS A 31 -10.81 17.56 -2.57
CA HIS A 31 -10.52 17.71 -1.14
C HIS A 31 -11.06 16.58 -0.25
N GLY A 32 -11.28 15.38 -0.82
CA GLY A 32 -11.82 14.25 -0.06
C GLY A 32 -10.75 13.58 0.78
N LYS A 33 -10.95 13.55 2.10
CA LYS A 33 -10.02 12.91 3.07
C LYS A 33 -9.68 11.47 2.70
N SER A 34 -10.63 10.72 2.14
CA SER A 34 -10.37 9.35 1.68
C SER A 34 -9.25 9.31 0.63
N GLN A 35 -9.34 10.16 -0.40
CA GLN A 35 -8.34 10.21 -1.48
C GLN A 35 -6.96 10.62 -0.99
N LEU A 36 -6.88 11.47 0.04
CA LEU A 36 -5.61 11.80 0.69
C LEU A 36 -4.92 10.56 1.24
N PHE A 37 -5.62 9.78 2.06
CA PHE A 37 -5.04 8.58 2.68
C PHE A 37 -4.70 7.48 1.66
N TRP A 38 -5.53 7.32 0.63
CA TRP A 38 -5.19 6.47 -0.52
C TRP A 38 -3.91 6.94 -1.23
N SER A 39 -3.78 8.26 -1.42
CA SER A 39 -2.59 8.85 -2.02
C SER A 39 -1.34 8.65 -1.17
N ILE A 40 -1.45 8.82 0.16
CA ILE A 40 -0.35 8.57 1.09
C ILE A 40 0.09 7.11 1.01
N GLY A 41 -0.84 6.16 1.04
CA GLY A 41 -0.52 4.74 0.90
C GLY A 41 0.21 4.42 -0.41
N LEU A 42 -0.20 5.03 -1.54
CA LEU A 42 0.48 4.84 -2.83
C LEU A 42 1.87 5.48 -2.89
N TRP A 43 2.07 6.62 -2.23
CA TRP A 43 3.41 7.21 -2.10
C TRP A 43 4.33 6.35 -1.24
N LEU A 44 3.81 5.78 -0.15
CA LEU A 44 4.56 4.82 0.66
C LEU A 44 4.91 3.57 -0.16
N PHE A 45 3.99 3.07 -0.98
CA PHE A 45 4.26 1.93 -1.86
C PHE A 45 5.38 2.24 -2.88
N PHE A 46 5.43 3.46 -3.40
CA PHE A 46 6.54 3.90 -4.23
C PHE A 46 7.88 3.94 -3.47
N ILE A 47 7.87 4.48 -2.24
CA ILE A 47 9.05 4.54 -1.39
C ILE A 47 9.54 3.12 -1.04
N ASP A 48 8.64 2.20 -0.70
CA ASP A 48 8.97 0.81 -0.40
C ASP A 48 9.68 0.15 -1.58
N ALA A 49 9.11 0.27 -2.79
CA ALA A 49 9.72 -0.27 -3.99
C ALA A 49 11.08 0.39 -4.32
N LEU A 50 11.29 1.68 -3.98
CA LEU A 50 12.61 2.31 -4.11
C LEU A 50 13.62 1.74 -3.10
N LEU A 51 13.21 1.52 -1.86
CA LEU A 51 14.07 0.92 -0.83
C LEU A 51 14.49 -0.49 -1.25
N GLU A 52 13.58 -1.28 -1.81
CA GLU A 52 13.92 -2.59 -2.38
C GLU A 52 14.93 -2.52 -3.53
N ILE A 53 14.83 -1.51 -4.41
CA ILE A 53 15.84 -1.28 -5.46
C ILE A 53 17.20 -0.96 -4.84
N LEU A 54 17.23 -0.12 -3.80
CA LEU A 54 18.45 0.21 -3.06
C LEU A 54 19.05 -1.06 -2.42
N PHE A 55 18.21 -1.91 -1.83
CA PHE A 55 18.64 -3.19 -1.27
C PHE A 55 19.25 -4.11 -2.32
N ALA A 56 18.63 -4.20 -3.49
CA ALA A 56 19.09 -5.05 -4.58
C ALA A 56 20.44 -4.61 -5.17
N ILE A 57 20.75 -3.31 -5.15
CA ILE A 57 22.06 -2.77 -5.59
C ILE A 57 23.11 -2.74 -4.47
N GLY A 58 22.79 -3.25 -3.27
CA GLY A 58 23.70 -3.31 -2.13
C GLY A 58 23.81 -2.00 -1.33
N ALA A 59 22.97 -1.00 -1.60
CA ALA A 59 22.87 0.23 -0.84
C ALA A 59 21.92 0.03 0.36
N ALA A 60 22.21 -0.96 1.20
CA ALA A 60 21.39 -1.33 2.33
C ALA A 60 22.13 -1.11 3.65
N ASP A 61 21.48 -0.41 4.57
CA ASP A 61 21.90 -0.33 5.95
C ASP A 61 20.71 -0.59 6.88
N GLN A 62 21.00 -0.70 8.17
CA GLN A 62 20.01 -0.94 9.21
C GLN A 62 18.92 0.14 9.27
N VAL A 63 19.27 1.40 9.05
CA VAL A 63 18.30 2.50 9.09
C VAL A 63 17.31 2.36 7.95
N LEU A 64 17.77 1.99 6.76
CA LEU A 64 16.90 1.76 5.61
C LEU A 64 15.99 0.55 5.81
N PHE A 65 16.43 -0.51 6.50
CA PHE A 65 15.57 -1.63 6.88
C PHE A 65 14.47 -1.21 7.86
N ASP A 66 14.82 -0.42 8.88
CA ASP A 66 13.84 0.09 9.85
C ASP A 66 12.82 1.02 9.16
N ILE A 67 13.30 1.91 8.27
CA ILE A 67 12.42 2.78 7.46
C ILE A 67 11.48 1.93 6.61
N TYR A 68 12.01 0.93 5.89
CA TYR A 68 11.22 0.04 5.03
C TYR A 68 10.10 -0.66 5.82
N LEU A 69 10.39 -1.24 6.97
CA LEU A 69 9.38 -1.92 7.77
C LEU A 69 8.32 -0.96 8.34
N PHE A 70 8.74 0.25 8.68
CA PHE A 70 7.83 1.31 9.13
C PHE A 70 6.90 1.76 8.00
N THR A 71 7.44 2.01 6.81
CA THR A 71 6.66 2.48 5.65
C THR A 71 5.68 1.43 5.16
N VAL A 72 6.08 0.15 5.12
CA VAL A 72 5.17 -0.98 4.78
C VAL A 72 3.97 -1.06 5.74
N ALA A 73 4.20 -0.91 7.05
CA ALA A 73 3.11 -0.95 8.03
C ALA A 73 2.13 0.23 7.84
N ILE A 74 2.67 1.45 7.65
CA ILE A 74 1.87 2.67 7.49
C ILE A 74 1.17 2.69 6.13
N LEU A 75 1.74 2.09 5.10
CA LEU A 75 1.12 1.93 3.78
C LEU A 75 -0.23 1.26 3.94
N VAL A 76 -0.27 0.05 4.50
CA VAL A 76 -1.50 -0.74 4.63
C VAL A 76 -2.52 -0.01 5.51
N GLN A 77 -2.04 0.61 6.59
CA GLN A 77 -2.86 1.43 7.48
C GLN A 77 -3.45 2.67 6.78
N SER A 78 -2.69 3.33 5.91
CA SER A 78 -3.18 4.49 5.17
C SER A 78 -4.29 4.09 4.21
N LEU A 79 -4.11 2.96 3.50
CA LEU A 79 -5.14 2.43 2.61
C LEU A 79 -6.42 2.02 3.38
N SER A 80 -6.28 1.46 4.58
CA SER A 80 -7.43 1.08 5.43
C SER A 80 -8.17 2.30 5.98
N ILE A 81 -7.49 3.36 6.42
CA ILE A 81 -8.11 4.63 6.83
C ILE A 81 -8.85 5.26 5.64
N GLY A 82 -8.20 5.31 4.47
CA GLY A 82 -8.82 5.77 3.23
C GLY A 82 -10.12 5.03 2.92
N SER A 83 -10.17 3.73 3.21
CA SER A 83 -11.35 2.88 3.01
C SER A 83 -12.45 3.10 4.04
N ILE A 84 -12.13 3.24 5.33
CA ILE A 84 -13.12 3.57 6.38
C ILE A 84 -13.79 4.92 6.10
N LEU A 85 -13.03 5.90 5.63
CA LEU A 85 -13.57 7.22 5.31
C LEU A 85 -14.69 7.17 4.25
N LEU A 86 -14.68 6.17 3.36
CA LEU A 86 -15.75 5.96 2.37
C LEU A 86 -17.07 5.51 3.02
N LEU A 87 -17.03 4.87 4.19
CA LEU A 87 -18.23 4.43 4.91
C LEU A 87 -19.03 5.60 5.52
N LYS A 88 -18.44 6.79 5.60
CA LYS A 88 -19.05 8.01 6.17
C LYS A 88 -19.58 7.82 7.61
N LYS A 89 -18.89 7.01 8.40
CA LYS A 89 -19.21 6.80 9.82
C LYS A 89 -18.13 7.42 10.71
N PRO A 90 -18.37 8.61 11.30
CA PRO A 90 -17.31 9.39 11.95
C PRO A 90 -16.71 8.72 13.18
N ASN A 91 -17.49 7.94 13.94
CA ASN A 91 -17.01 7.27 15.14
C ASN A 91 -15.97 6.20 14.82
N TYR A 92 -16.25 5.31 13.86
CA TYR A 92 -15.27 4.28 13.44
C TYR A 92 -14.00 4.92 12.88
N ASN A 93 -14.14 5.98 12.09
CA ASN A 93 -13.00 6.71 11.57
C ASN A 93 -12.14 7.32 12.69
N ARG A 94 -12.76 8.03 13.64
CA ARG A 94 -12.03 8.66 14.75
C ARG A 94 -11.32 7.61 15.61
N THR A 95 -12.02 6.56 16.02
CA THR A 95 -11.43 5.51 16.87
C THR A 95 -10.27 4.82 16.16
N TYR A 96 -10.44 4.46 14.88
CA TYR A 96 -9.38 3.80 14.13
C TYR A 96 -8.20 4.72 13.86
N SER A 97 -8.41 5.99 13.50
CA SER A 97 -7.31 6.95 13.33
C SER A 97 -6.52 7.19 14.62
N ILE A 98 -7.17 7.22 15.79
CA ILE A 98 -6.47 7.34 17.08
C ILE A 98 -5.63 6.08 17.34
N PHE A 99 -6.22 4.90 17.15
CA PHE A 99 -5.50 3.63 17.25
C PHE A 99 -4.26 3.62 16.34
N SER A 100 -4.44 4.02 15.08
CA SER A 100 -3.38 4.10 14.07
C SER A 100 -2.20 4.99 14.51
N VAL A 101 -2.48 6.20 14.99
CA VAL A 101 -1.41 7.11 15.46
C VAL A 101 -0.65 6.51 16.66
N ILE A 102 -1.37 5.90 17.61
CA ILE A 102 -0.74 5.26 18.76
C ILE A 102 0.14 4.08 18.31
N ALA A 103 -0.38 3.25 17.40
CA ALA A 103 0.34 2.10 16.89
C ALA A 103 1.60 2.51 16.11
N ASP A 104 1.53 3.56 15.30
CA ASP A 104 2.68 4.11 14.55
C ASP A 104 3.79 4.57 15.50
N VAL A 105 3.42 5.31 16.57
CA VAL A 105 4.39 5.77 17.58
C VAL A 105 5.04 4.58 18.28
N LEU A 106 4.26 3.55 18.66
CA LEU A 106 4.79 2.36 19.30
C LEU A 106 5.70 1.55 18.37
N LEU A 107 5.36 1.45 17.08
CA LEU A 107 6.22 0.78 16.09
C LEU A 107 7.54 1.55 15.92
N ALA A 108 7.50 2.88 15.81
CA ALA A 108 8.70 3.71 15.72
C ALA A 108 9.61 3.51 16.94
N ILE A 109 9.05 3.54 18.16
CA ILE A 109 9.80 3.26 19.40
C ILE A 109 10.39 1.84 19.35
N THR A 110 9.62 0.87 18.89
CA THR A 110 10.07 -0.54 18.82
C THR A 110 11.23 -0.73 17.87
N LEU A 111 11.21 -0.09 16.70
CA LEU A 111 12.32 -0.14 15.73
C LEU A 111 13.60 0.51 16.30
N VAL A 112 13.46 1.59 17.09
CA VAL A 112 14.62 2.20 17.77
C VAL A 112 15.17 1.30 18.88
N MET A 113 14.30 0.66 19.66
CA MET A 113 14.71 -0.19 20.79
C MET A 113 15.19 -1.60 20.38
N PHE A 114 14.64 -2.13 19.29
CA PHE A 114 14.94 -3.45 18.76
C PHE A 114 15.26 -3.34 17.26
N PRO A 115 16.43 -2.78 16.93
CA PRO A 115 16.74 -2.45 15.55
C PRO A 115 16.81 -3.70 14.68
N THR A 116 16.40 -3.54 13.43
CA THR A 116 16.45 -4.66 12.49
C THR A 116 17.89 -4.91 12.05
N GLY A 117 18.38 -6.13 12.30
CA GLY A 117 19.68 -6.56 11.81
C GLY A 117 19.68 -6.64 10.28
N ASN A 118 20.66 -7.33 9.71
CA ASN A 118 20.62 -7.58 8.26
C ASN A 118 19.46 -8.52 7.91
N ILE A 119 18.44 -7.97 7.25
CA ILE A 119 17.25 -8.72 6.79
C ILE A 119 17.36 -9.14 5.32
N LEU A 120 18.50 -8.96 4.67
CA LEU A 120 18.70 -9.37 3.29
C LEU A 120 19.28 -10.78 3.19
N VAL A 121 18.66 -11.62 2.36
CA VAL A 121 19.21 -12.90 1.92
C VAL A 121 19.33 -12.85 0.40
N GLY A 122 20.56 -12.77 -0.09
CA GLY A 122 20.82 -12.67 -1.54
C GLY A 122 20.26 -11.40 -2.18
N GLY A 123 20.23 -10.27 -1.46
CA GLY A 123 19.73 -8.97 -1.96
C GLY A 123 18.21 -8.79 -1.92
N ILE A 124 17.50 -9.74 -1.30
CA ILE A 124 16.04 -9.76 -1.17
C ILE A 124 15.70 -9.66 0.32
N VAL A 125 14.66 -8.90 0.66
CA VAL A 125 14.16 -8.85 2.04
C VAL A 125 13.59 -10.22 2.38
N ALA A 126 14.25 -10.94 3.29
CA ALA A 126 13.98 -12.34 3.61
C ALA A 126 14.50 -12.81 4.99
N GLY A 127 15.24 -11.96 5.70
CA GLY A 127 15.88 -12.30 6.96
C GLY A 127 14.95 -12.25 8.16
N VAL A 128 15.40 -12.87 9.26
CA VAL A 128 14.61 -12.97 10.49
C VAL A 128 14.50 -11.61 11.16
N LEU A 129 13.27 -11.21 11.46
CA LEU A 129 12.97 -9.99 12.20
C LEU A 129 12.97 -10.23 13.71
N PRO A 130 13.34 -9.22 14.53
CA PRO A 130 13.11 -9.27 15.97
C PRO A 130 11.63 -9.51 16.29
N LEU A 131 11.34 -10.39 17.26
CA LEU A 131 9.96 -10.76 17.62
C LEU A 131 9.11 -9.54 18.00
N ALA A 132 9.70 -8.54 18.68
CA ALA A 132 9.01 -7.31 19.03
C ALA A 132 8.52 -6.53 17.79
N VAL A 133 9.35 -6.44 16.75
CA VAL A 133 9.01 -5.78 15.48
C VAL A 133 7.91 -6.54 14.76
N ILE A 134 7.97 -7.88 14.74
CA ILE A 134 6.92 -8.73 14.17
C ILE A 134 5.57 -8.47 14.86
N ILE A 135 5.54 -8.49 16.20
CA ILE A 135 4.31 -8.27 16.98
C ILE A 135 3.75 -6.87 16.71
N MET A 136 4.60 -5.83 16.77
CA MET A 136 4.15 -4.45 16.60
C MET A 136 3.68 -4.15 15.18
N SER A 137 4.39 -4.63 14.17
CA SER A 137 3.95 -4.53 12.77
C SER A 137 2.65 -5.30 12.53
N SER A 138 2.48 -6.47 13.17
CA SER A 138 1.23 -7.25 13.11
C SER A 138 0.04 -6.52 13.73
N ILE A 139 0.24 -5.81 14.83
CA ILE A 139 -0.82 -5.00 15.47
C ILE A 139 -1.34 -3.91 14.53
N ILE A 140 -0.52 -3.41 13.61
CA ILE A 140 -0.95 -2.43 12.58
C ILE A 140 -1.60 -3.15 11.39
N SER A 141 -0.85 -4.08 10.78
CA SER A 141 -1.20 -4.68 9.50
C SER A 141 -2.43 -5.58 9.56
N PHE A 142 -2.61 -6.41 10.61
CA PHE A 142 -3.76 -7.31 10.71
C PHE A 142 -5.08 -6.56 10.84
N PRO A 143 -5.26 -5.61 11.78
CA PRO A 143 -6.48 -4.80 11.83
C PRO A 143 -6.72 -4.00 10.56
N ALA A 144 -5.67 -3.44 9.94
CA ALA A 144 -5.79 -2.72 8.68
C ALA A 144 -6.32 -3.62 7.55
N ALA A 145 -5.78 -4.84 7.42
CA ALA A 145 -6.24 -5.84 6.46
C ALA A 145 -7.71 -6.23 6.70
N LEU A 146 -8.10 -6.50 7.95
CA LEU A 146 -9.49 -6.82 8.32
C LEU A 146 -10.45 -5.67 7.96
N ILE A 147 -10.04 -4.43 8.21
CA ILE A 147 -10.81 -3.25 7.86
C ILE A 147 -10.96 -3.11 6.34
N LEU A 148 -9.89 -3.34 5.59
CA LEU A 148 -9.93 -3.33 4.13
C LEU A 148 -10.92 -4.38 3.61
N ILE A 149 -10.87 -5.61 4.14
CA ILE A 149 -11.82 -6.68 3.80
C ILE A 149 -13.26 -6.32 4.20
N ALA A 150 -13.47 -5.75 5.38
CA ALA A 150 -14.81 -5.40 5.85
C ALA A 150 -15.42 -4.25 5.02
N THR A 151 -14.68 -3.17 4.83
CA THR A 151 -15.09 -2.01 4.01
C THR A 151 -15.37 -2.43 2.57
N ALA A 152 -14.54 -3.34 2.04
CA ALA A 152 -14.70 -3.96 0.76
C ALA A 152 -16.04 -4.69 0.60
N ILE A 153 -16.32 -5.64 1.49
CA ILE A 153 -17.56 -6.44 1.46
C ILE A 153 -18.77 -5.51 1.58
N ILE A 154 -18.74 -4.55 2.51
CA ILE A 154 -19.83 -3.60 2.72
C ILE A 154 -20.09 -2.78 1.45
N SER A 155 -19.04 -2.30 0.79
CA SER A 155 -19.22 -1.46 -0.38
C SER A 155 -19.63 -2.24 -1.64
N PHE A 156 -19.07 -3.44 -1.82
CA PHE A 156 -19.46 -4.32 -2.92
C PHE A 156 -20.96 -4.63 -2.86
N ARG A 157 -21.48 -4.97 -1.68
CA ARG A 157 -22.92 -5.23 -1.47
C ARG A 157 -23.82 -4.02 -1.77
N LYS A 158 -23.30 -2.79 -1.68
CA LYS A 158 -24.09 -1.57 -1.89
C LYS A 158 -24.05 -1.04 -3.32
N THR A 159 -22.95 -1.22 -4.04
CA THR A 159 -22.72 -0.52 -5.31
C THR A 159 -22.52 -1.45 -6.51
N SER A 160 -22.24 -2.75 -6.31
CA SER A 160 -21.92 -3.72 -7.37
C SER A 160 -20.86 -3.22 -8.38
N ASN A 161 -20.02 -2.26 -7.98
CA ASN A 161 -19.06 -1.62 -8.87
C ASN A 161 -17.81 -2.48 -8.99
N LYS A 162 -17.65 -3.13 -10.15
CA LYS A 162 -16.50 -4.01 -10.47
C LYS A 162 -15.14 -3.34 -10.26
N LYS A 163 -15.04 -2.02 -10.41
CA LYS A 163 -13.79 -1.27 -10.16
C LYS A 163 -13.38 -1.29 -8.70
N MET A 164 -14.37 -1.14 -7.82
CA MET A 164 -14.11 -1.14 -6.40
C MET A 164 -13.61 -2.52 -5.94
N ILE A 165 -14.14 -3.60 -6.53
CA ILE A 165 -13.64 -4.97 -6.30
C ILE A 165 -12.15 -5.08 -6.68
N SER A 166 -11.75 -4.49 -7.80
CA SER A 166 -10.35 -4.50 -8.23
C SER A 166 -9.43 -3.83 -7.20
N ILE A 167 -9.81 -2.63 -6.73
CA ILE A 167 -9.07 -1.90 -5.68
C ILE A 167 -8.95 -2.78 -4.43
N ILE A 168 -10.06 -3.37 -4.01
CA ILE A 168 -10.16 -4.22 -2.84
C ILE A 168 -9.24 -5.44 -2.95
N ILE A 169 -9.30 -6.17 -4.06
CA ILE A 169 -8.49 -7.38 -4.28
C ILE A 169 -7.01 -7.00 -4.26
N GLY A 170 -6.63 -5.92 -4.96
CA GLY A 170 -5.25 -5.43 -4.95
C GLY A 170 -4.78 -5.11 -3.53
N THR A 171 -5.62 -4.45 -2.73
CA THR A 171 -5.25 -4.09 -1.35
C THR A 171 -5.15 -5.32 -0.44
N ILE A 172 -6.03 -6.32 -0.60
CA ILE A 172 -5.96 -7.58 0.16
C ILE A 172 -4.68 -8.33 -0.18
N ILE A 173 -4.34 -8.45 -1.47
CA ILE A 173 -3.13 -9.13 -1.92
C ILE A 173 -1.90 -8.51 -1.26
N VAL A 174 -1.76 -7.17 -1.33
CA VAL A 174 -0.62 -6.45 -0.71
C VAL A 174 -0.63 -6.62 0.81
N SER A 175 -1.79 -6.53 1.46
CA SER A 175 -1.88 -6.67 2.92
C SER A 175 -1.49 -8.06 3.42
N VAL A 176 -1.92 -9.10 2.70
CA VAL A 176 -1.61 -10.51 3.04
C VAL A 176 -0.16 -10.84 2.73
N ALA A 177 0.42 -10.25 1.68
CA ALA A 177 1.82 -10.44 1.32
C ALA A 177 2.78 -10.05 2.45
N GLY A 178 2.52 -8.90 3.11
CA GLY A 178 3.30 -8.47 4.27
C GLY A 178 3.23 -9.44 5.46
N SER A 179 2.10 -10.15 5.63
CA SER A 179 1.97 -11.20 6.65
C SER A 179 2.64 -12.52 6.23
N LEU A 180 2.60 -12.87 4.94
CA LEU A 180 3.24 -14.08 4.40
C LEU A 180 4.76 -14.00 4.37
N TYR A 181 5.33 -12.79 4.27
CA TYR A 181 6.75 -12.52 4.46
C TYR A 181 7.29 -13.16 5.76
N ILE A 182 6.51 -13.08 6.84
CA ILE A 182 6.89 -13.60 8.17
C ILE A 182 6.93 -15.14 8.18
N VAL A 183 6.28 -15.82 7.22
CA VAL A 183 6.11 -17.29 7.18
C VAL A 183 7.05 -17.96 6.16
N SER A 184 8.17 -17.32 5.79
CA SER A 184 9.29 -17.92 5.03
C SER A 184 9.13 -18.02 3.50
N PHE A 185 8.26 -17.23 2.86
CA PHE A 185 8.17 -17.15 1.39
C PHE A 185 8.45 -15.74 0.85
N PRO A 186 9.72 -15.28 0.84
CA PRO A 186 10.07 -13.90 0.53
C PRO A 186 9.70 -13.48 -0.90
N GLU A 187 9.81 -14.40 -1.85
CA GLU A 187 9.48 -14.15 -3.26
C GLU A 187 8.00 -13.81 -3.47
N THR A 188 7.11 -14.33 -2.61
CA THR A 188 5.67 -14.07 -2.73
C THR A 188 5.33 -12.61 -2.48
N LEU A 189 6.16 -11.87 -1.74
CA LEU A 189 6.00 -10.44 -1.51
C LEU A 189 6.03 -9.67 -2.83
N TYR A 190 7.12 -9.80 -3.60
CA TYR A 190 7.34 -9.11 -4.88
C TYR A 190 6.24 -9.40 -5.90
N TYR A 191 5.82 -10.67 -6.02
CA TYR A 191 4.72 -11.03 -6.92
C TYR A 191 3.38 -10.49 -6.46
N ALA A 192 3.12 -10.49 -5.14
CA ALA A 192 1.91 -9.94 -4.59
C ALA A 192 1.85 -8.42 -4.72
N GLU A 193 2.98 -7.72 -4.59
CA GLU A 193 3.08 -6.29 -4.88
C GLU A 193 2.78 -5.98 -6.35
N LEU A 194 3.36 -6.76 -7.27
CA LEU A 194 3.08 -6.65 -8.70
C LEU A 194 1.59 -6.85 -9.01
N LEU A 195 0.99 -7.92 -8.50
CA LEU A 195 -0.44 -8.17 -8.68
C LEU A 195 -1.27 -7.06 -8.02
N GLY A 196 -0.89 -6.66 -6.80
CA GLY A 196 -1.49 -5.59 -6.04
C GLY A 196 -1.60 -4.30 -6.83
N ILE A 197 -0.48 -3.82 -7.37
CA ILE A 197 -0.44 -2.58 -8.14
C ILE A 197 -1.26 -2.70 -9.44
N ILE A 198 -1.24 -3.85 -10.12
CA ILE A 198 -2.06 -4.08 -11.33
C ILE A 198 -3.56 -3.97 -11.00
N PHE A 199 -4.00 -4.59 -9.91
CA PHE A 199 -5.39 -4.54 -9.47
C PHE A 199 -5.82 -3.13 -9.01
N LEU A 200 -4.94 -2.42 -8.29
CA LEU A 200 -5.17 -1.02 -7.93
C LEU A 200 -5.30 -0.12 -9.18
N TRP A 201 -4.44 -0.31 -10.18
CA TRP A 201 -4.51 0.40 -11.46
C TRP A 201 -5.85 0.15 -12.18
N SER A 202 -6.28 -1.10 -12.31
CA SER A 202 -7.56 -1.46 -12.92
C SER A 202 -8.76 -0.85 -12.17
N GLY A 203 -8.63 -0.70 -10.86
CA GLY A 203 -9.66 -0.10 -10.02
C GLY A 203 -9.77 1.41 -10.11
N PHE A 204 -8.63 2.11 -10.11
CA PHE A 204 -8.59 3.58 -10.14
C PHE A 204 -8.60 4.18 -11.54
N PHE A 205 -8.02 3.50 -12.52
CA PHE A 205 -7.90 4.01 -13.86
C PHE A 205 -9.16 3.71 -14.68
N ASN A 206 -9.79 4.77 -15.20
CA ASN A 206 -11.02 4.66 -15.98
C ASN A 206 -10.78 5.11 -17.43
N PHE A 207 -10.30 4.18 -18.27
CA PHE A 207 -10.07 4.43 -19.71
C PHE A 207 -11.28 5.07 -20.41
N ASN A 208 -12.49 4.63 -20.06
CA ASN A 208 -13.73 5.13 -20.68
C ASN A 208 -14.05 6.60 -20.38
N SER A 209 -13.54 7.15 -19.27
CA SER A 209 -13.78 8.57 -18.95
C SER A 209 -12.92 9.51 -19.80
N ILE A 210 -11.75 9.05 -20.24
CA ILE A 210 -10.81 9.82 -21.07
C ILE A 210 -11.29 9.85 -22.52
N ILE A 211 -11.76 8.70 -23.05
CA ILE A 211 -12.30 8.59 -24.41
C ILE A 211 -13.56 9.48 -24.56
N ARG A 212 -14.49 9.41 -23.59
CA ARG A 212 -15.74 10.18 -23.63
C ARG A 212 -15.51 11.70 -23.51
N LYS A 213 -14.49 12.15 -22.77
CA LYS A 213 -14.11 13.58 -22.70
C LYS A 213 -13.53 14.08 -24.03
N LYS A 214 -12.84 13.20 -24.76
CA LYS A 214 -12.26 13.51 -26.08
C LYS A 214 -13.36 13.64 -27.15
N GLU A 215 -14.38 12.78 -27.09
CA GLU A 215 -15.56 12.86 -27.97
C GLU A 215 -16.35 14.16 -27.75
N VAL A 216 -16.72 14.50 -26.51
CA VAL A 216 -17.49 15.72 -26.21
C VAL A 216 -16.74 17.00 -26.63
N LYS A 217 -15.40 17.00 -26.53
CA LYS A 217 -14.59 18.14 -26.99
C LYS A 217 -14.53 18.24 -28.52
N ASN A 218 -14.61 17.13 -29.24
CA ASN A 218 -14.65 17.14 -30.71
C ASN A 218 -16.00 17.61 -31.27
N TYR A 219 -17.11 17.35 -30.57
CA TYR A 219 -18.44 17.86 -30.95
C TYR A 219 -18.69 19.33 -30.57
N ALA A 220 -17.89 19.90 -29.66
CA ALA A 220 -18.02 21.30 -29.25
C ALA A 220 -17.17 22.27 -30.10
N VAL A 221 -16.40 21.75 -31.07
CA VAL A 221 -15.51 22.51 -31.95
C VAL A 221 -15.89 22.34 -33.43
N SER A 222 -16.95 21.57 -33.72
CA SER A 222 -17.61 21.48 -35.03
C SER A 222 -18.88 22.33 -35.06
#